data_AF-A0A098Y221-F1
#
_entry.id   AF-A0A098Y221-F1
#
_cell.length_a   1.000
_cell.length_b   1.000
_cell.length_c   1.000
_cell.angle_alpha   90.00
_cell.angle_beta   90.00
_cell.angle_gamma   90.00
#
_symmetry.space_group_name_H-M   'P 1'
#
loop_
_entity.id
_entity.type
_entity.pdbx_description
1 polymer ?
#
loop_
_entity_poly.entity_id
_entity_poly.type
_entity_poly.pdbx_seq_one_letter_code
_entity_poly.pdbx_strand_id
1 'polypeptide(L)'
;MATRMVLRPLATPLPLGFLGLVLATVMFERRSGRYWVENPVCAGENSADKWNEYPQRRRKFIGWYERIARDLESALGERGGAPAVHERLKQAFGADPVTKAIGVIGEQSRRLREAGGLRLATGGLLTAGAGRPVRDHRFFGDSTPA
;
A
#
# COMPACT_ATOMS: atom_id res chain seq x y z
N MET A 1 30.59 -13.53 -7.99
CA MET A 1 29.26 -13.35 -8.62
C MET A 1 28.21 -13.29 -7.52
N ALA A 2 27.52 -12.15 -7.37
CA ALA A 2 26.42 -11.98 -6.44
C ALA A 2 25.12 -12.35 -7.15
N THR A 3 24.41 -13.38 -6.67
CA THR A 3 23.12 -13.77 -7.23
C THR A 3 22.03 -13.01 -6.49
N ARG A 4 21.36 -12.10 -7.20
CA ARG A 4 20.21 -11.34 -6.70
C ARG A 4 18.99 -12.25 -6.71
N MET A 5 18.50 -12.64 -5.53
CA MET A 5 17.44 -13.65 -5.43
C MET A 5 16.11 -12.94 -5.17
N VAL A 6 15.31 -12.82 -6.22
CA VAL A 6 13.93 -12.32 -6.13
C VAL A 6 13.04 -13.48 -5.70
N LEU A 7 12.22 -13.29 -4.66
CA LEU A 7 11.15 -14.25 -4.34
C LEU A 7 10.22 -14.35 -5.56
N ARG A 8 10.20 -15.53 -6.18
CA ARG A 8 9.51 -15.77 -7.45
C ARG A 8 8.01 -15.49 -7.25
N PRO A 9 7.38 -14.59 -8.03
CA PRO A 9 5.96 -14.33 -7.92
C PRO A 9 5.17 -15.60 -8.31
N LEU A 10 4.18 -15.96 -7.49
CA LEU A 10 3.22 -17.00 -7.83
C LEU A 10 2.43 -16.52 -9.06
N ALA A 11 2.46 -17.31 -10.14
CA ALA A 11 1.96 -16.93 -11.44
C ALA A 11 0.44 -16.62 -11.43
N THR A 12 0.09 -15.33 -11.56
CA THR A 12 -1.19 -14.88 -12.11
C THR A 12 -0.97 -13.59 -12.90
N PRO A 13 -1.66 -13.37 -14.03
CA PRO A 13 -1.52 -12.16 -14.81
C PRO A 13 -2.48 -11.10 -14.25
N LEU A 14 -1.97 -10.20 -13.40
CA LEU A 14 -2.68 -8.98 -13.03
C LEU A 14 -1.91 -7.76 -13.55
N PRO A 15 -2.62 -6.70 -13.99
CA PRO A 15 -2.04 -5.60 -14.73
C PRO A 15 -0.98 -4.87 -13.89
N LEU A 16 0.24 -4.92 -14.43
CA LEU A 16 1.44 -4.30 -13.89
C LEU A 16 1.27 -2.78 -13.88
N GLY A 17 1.29 -2.17 -12.70
CA GLY A 17 1.33 -0.71 -12.59
C GLY A 17 1.69 -0.18 -11.22
N PHE A 18 1.26 -0.85 -10.14
CA PHE A 18 1.56 -0.39 -8.77
C PHE A 18 1.92 -1.55 -7.83
N LEU A 19 1.30 -2.71 -8.03
CA LEU A 19 1.53 -3.89 -7.21
C LEU A 19 2.92 -4.50 -7.38
N GLY A 20 3.45 -4.49 -8.61
CA GLY A 20 4.79 -5.02 -8.89
C GLY A 20 5.91 -4.28 -8.15
N LEU A 21 5.71 -3.01 -7.76
CA LEU A 21 6.72 -2.25 -7.03
C LEU A 21 6.71 -2.56 -5.52
N VAL A 22 5.51 -2.79 -4.95
CA VAL A 22 5.32 -3.06 -3.51
C VAL A 22 5.56 -4.53 -3.17
N LEU A 23 5.19 -5.47 -4.06
CA LEU A 23 5.39 -6.92 -3.85
C LEU A 23 6.78 -7.46 -4.27
N ALA A 24 7.52 -6.77 -5.14
CA ALA A 24 8.73 -7.38 -5.73
C ALA A 24 10.05 -7.14 -4.97
N THR A 25 10.09 -6.36 -3.89
CA THR A 25 11.37 -5.70 -3.54
C THR A 25 11.74 -5.78 -2.07
N VAL A 26 11.59 -6.94 -1.41
CA VAL A 26 12.60 -7.29 -0.40
C VAL A 26 13.82 -7.81 -1.16
N MET A 27 14.64 -6.90 -1.67
CA MET A 27 15.87 -7.26 -2.37
C MET A 27 16.91 -7.60 -1.33
N PHE A 28 17.02 -8.88 -1.00
CA PHE A 28 18.23 -9.40 -0.38
C PHE A 28 19.08 -10.11 -1.43
N GLU A 29 20.38 -9.90 -1.34
CA GLU A 29 21.36 -10.54 -2.19
C GLU A 29 21.95 -11.75 -1.50
N ARG A 30 22.48 -12.68 -2.28
CA ARG A 30 23.38 -13.72 -1.76
C ARG A 30 24.81 -13.35 -2.13
N ARG A 31 25.57 -12.86 -1.15
CA ARG A 31 27.00 -12.52 -1.28
C ARG A 31 27.82 -13.58 -0.56
N SER A 32 28.63 -14.33 -1.32
CA SER A 32 29.51 -15.40 -0.77
C SER A 32 28.78 -16.38 0.16
N GLY A 33 27.58 -16.81 -0.24
CA GLY A 33 26.75 -17.75 0.53
C GLY A 33 25.90 -17.13 1.64
N ARG A 34 26.14 -15.86 2.01
CA ARG A 34 25.42 -15.12 3.05
C ARG A 34 24.31 -14.24 2.47
N TYR A 35 23.21 -14.09 3.20
CA TYR A 35 22.17 -13.11 2.95
C TYR A 35 22.67 -11.70 3.25
N TRP A 36 22.41 -10.79 2.32
CA TRP A 36 22.86 -9.41 2.38
C TRP A 36 21.73 -8.44 2.06
N VAL A 37 21.49 -7.48 2.94
CA VAL A 37 20.62 -6.32 2.70
C VAL A 37 21.45 -5.08 3.03
N GLU A 38 21.77 -4.30 2.01
CA GLU A 38 22.59 -3.10 2.15
C GLU A 38 21.82 -2.03 2.94
N ASN A 39 22.45 -1.45 3.97
CA ASN A 39 21.88 -0.30 4.67
C ASN A 39 22.12 0.98 3.84
N PRO A 40 21.07 1.69 3.39
CA PRO A 40 21.23 2.91 2.58
C PRO A 40 21.85 4.07 3.35
N VAL A 41 21.81 4.05 4.69
CA VAL A 41 22.37 5.11 5.54
C VAL A 41 23.85 4.85 5.85
N CYS A 42 24.25 3.59 5.96
CA CYS A 42 25.60 3.17 6.32
C CYS A 42 26.12 2.15 5.31
N ALA A 43 26.86 2.65 4.30
CA ALA A 43 27.41 1.80 3.26
C ALA A 43 28.33 0.72 3.85
N GLY A 44 28.19 -0.52 3.37
CA GLY A 44 28.95 -1.67 3.85
C GLY A 44 28.33 -2.39 5.06
N GLU A 45 27.31 -1.82 5.69
CA GLU A 45 26.56 -2.50 6.76
C GLU A 45 25.48 -3.43 6.18
N ASN A 46 25.39 -4.64 6.73
CA ASN A 46 24.40 -5.64 6.33
C ASN A 46 23.26 -5.76 7.36
N SER A 47 22.07 -5.23 7.01
CA SER A 47 20.88 -5.37 7.86
C SER A 47 20.36 -6.80 8.00
N ALA A 48 20.82 -7.72 7.14
CA ALA A 48 20.48 -9.15 7.19
C ALA A 48 21.53 -10.00 7.91
N ASP A 49 22.51 -9.41 8.61
CA ASP A 49 23.58 -10.19 9.25
C ASP A 49 23.05 -11.27 10.20
N LYS A 50 22.04 -10.92 11.02
CA LYS A 50 21.41 -11.86 11.95
C LYS A 50 20.61 -12.97 11.29
N TRP A 51 20.28 -12.88 10.00
CA TRP A 51 19.65 -13.98 9.27
C TRP A 51 20.63 -15.11 8.95
N ASN A 52 21.91 -14.78 8.80
CA ASN A 52 22.97 -15.75 8.54
C ASN A 52 23.27 -16.59 9.79
N GLU A 53 23.21 -15.97 10.97
CA GLU A 53 23.36 -16.64 12.27
C GLU A 53 22.07 -17.38 12.68
N TYR A 54 20.90 -16.79 12.40
CA TYR A 54 19.60 -17.28 12.85
C TYR A 54 18.58 -17.37 11.69
N PRO A 55 18.62 -18.45 10.88
CA PRO A 55 17.75 -18.62 9.71
C PRO A 55 16.24 -18.51 10.00
N GLN A 56 15.82 -18.83 11.21
CA GLN A 56 14.44 -18.69 11.69
C GLN A 56 13.95 -17.24 11.68
N ARG A 57 14.84 -16.25 11.90
CA ARG A 57 14.47 -14.83 11.86
C ARG A 57 14.09 -14.42 10.44
N ARG A 58 14.84 -14.89 9.45
CA ARG A 58 14.52 -14.71 8.03
C ARG A 58 13.18 -15.34 7.69
N ARG A 59 12.93 -16.58 8.11
CA ARG A 59 11.65 -17.27 7.84
C ARG A 59 10.46 -16.50 8.43
N LYS A 60 10.59 -16.01 9.67
CA LYS A 60 9.56 -15.17 10.30
C LYS A 60 9.33 -13.86 9.55
N PHE A 61 10.41 -13.19 9.14
CA PHE A 61 10.32 -11.96 8.35
C PHE A 61 9.62 -12.18 7.00
N ILE A 62 10.01 -13.22 6.26
CA ILE A 62 9.40 -13.57 4.97
C ILE A 62 7.91 -13.89 5.16
N GLY A 63 7.55 -14.72 6.16
CA GLY A 63 6.14 -15.03 6.42
C GLY A 63 5.30 -13.82 6.84
N TRP A 64 5.90 -12.86 7.56
CA TRP A 64 5.27 -11.58 7.87
C TRP A 64 5.08 -10.73 6.60
N TYR A 65 6.10 -10.64 5.74
CA TYR A 65 6.03 -9.89 4.48
C TYR A 65 4.96 -10.45 3.53
N GLU A 66 4.92 -11.77 3.36
CA GLU A 66 3.89 -12.46 2.55
C GLU A 66 2.47 -12.26 3.10
N ARG A 67 2.32 -12.02 4.40
CA ARG A 67 1.03 -11.66 5.00
C ARG A 67 0.62 -10.25 4.58
N ILE A 68 1.50 -9.26 4.73
CA ILE A 68 1.23 -7.88 4.31
C ILE A 68 0.88 -7.81 2.82
N ALA A 69 1.64 -8.51 1.98
CA ALA A 69 1.38 -8.59 0.55
C ALA A 69 -0.04 -9.07 0.25
N ARG A 70 -0.46 -10.17 0.89
CA ARG A 70 -1.82 -10.71 0.76
C ARG A 70 -2.88 -9.77 1.30
N ASP A 71 -2.63 -9.10 2.42
CA ASP A 71 -3.56 -8.14 3.00
C ASP A 71 -3.81 -6.96 2.05
N LEU A 72 -2.76 -6.47 1.38
CA LEU A 72 -2.86 -5.41 0.36
C LEU A 72 -3.57 -5.88 -0.90
N GLU A 73 -3.22 -7.07 -1.43
CA GLU A 73 -3.92 -7.69 -2.57
C GLU A 73 -5.41 -7.86 -2.28
N SER A 74 -5.73 -8.34 -1.08
CA SER A 74 -7.09 -8.52 -0.57
C SER A 74 -7.84 -7.20 -0.48
N ALA A 75 -7.20 -6.13 0.01
CA ALA A 75 -7.81 -4.81 0.06
C ALA A 75 -8.06 -4.21 -1.34
N LEU A 76 -7.15 -4.43 -2.29
CA LEU A 76 -7.30 -3.93 -3.67
C LEU A 76 -8.30 -4.71 -4.50
N GLY A 77 -8.48 -6.01 -4.21
CA GLY A 77 -9.49 -6.84 -4.82
C GLY A 77 -10.90 -6.67 -4.24
N GLU A 78 -11.04 -5.86 -3.18
CA GLU A 78 -12.32 -5.64 -2.50
C GLU A 78 -13.30 -4.86 -3.38
N ARG A 79 -14.55 -5.33 -3.46
CA ARG A 79 -15.60 -4.78 -4.32
C ARG A 79 -16.70 -4.07 -3.54
N GLY A 80 -16.71 -4.17 -2.21
CA GLY A 80 -17.67 -3.49 -1.32
C GLY A 80 -17.46 -1.98 -1.18
N GLY A 81 -16.61 -1.37 -2.00
CA GLY A 81 -16.31 0.07 -1.97
C GLY A 81 -15.45 0.50 -0.78
N ALA A 82 -15.34 1.82 -0.58
CA ALA A 82 -14.44 2.40 0.41
C ALA A 82 -14.64 1.89 1.86
N PRO A 83 -15.86 1.64 2.36
CA PRO A 83 -16.05 1.10 3.72
C PRO A 83 -15.48 -0.32 3.89
N ALA A 84 -15.65 -1.18 2.89
CA ALA A 84 -15.11 -2.55 2.96
C ALA A 84 -13.58 -2.55 2.89
N VAL A 85 -13.01 -1.70 2.03
CA VAL A 85 -11.55 -1.46 1.96
C VAL A 85 -11.03 -0.93 3.30
N HIS A 86 -11.75 0.00 3.93
CA HIS A 86 -11.39 0.55 5.24
C HIS A 86 -11.29 -0.55 6.30
N GLU A 87 -12.33 -1.37 6.46
CA GLU A 87 -12.33 -2.43 7.48
C GLU A 87 -11.24 -3.48 7.22
N ARG A 88 -10.99 -3.85 5.95
CA ARG A 88 -9.88 -4.75 5.61
C ARG A 88 -8.52 -4.18 5.99
N LEU A 89 -8.27 -2.91 5.66
CA LEU A 89 -7.00 -2.26 6.00
C LEU A 89 -6.84 -2.11 7.52
N LYS A 90 -7.92 -1.81 8.27
CA LYS A 90 -7.87 -1.74 9.74
C LYS A 90 -7.46 -3.07 10.37
N GLN A 91 -7.94 -4.19 9.83
CA GLN A 91 -7.56 -5.53 10.31
C GLN A 91 -6.07 -5.82 10.06
N ALA A 92 -5.51 -5.35 8.94
CA ALA A 92 -4.12 -5.59 8.56
C ALA A 92 -3.12 -4.65 9.26
N PHE A 93 -3.45 -3.36 9.37
CA PHE A 93 -2.51 -2.31 9.79
C PHE A 93 -2.88 -1.61 11.11
N GLY A 94 -4.02 -1.97 11.71
CA GLY A 94 -4.55 -1.34 12.91
C GLY A 94 -5.53 -0.18 12.63
N ALA A 95 -6.40 0.10 13.59
CA ALA A 95 -7.51 1.05 13.41
C ALA A 95 -7.05 2.49 13.23
N ASP A 96 -6.20 2.97 14.14
CA ASP A 96 -5.78 4.39 14.21
C ASP A 96 -5.05 4.88 12.94
N PRO A 97 -3.98 4.20 12.44
CA PRO A 97 -3.27 4.68 11.26
C PRO A 97 -4.15 4.69 10.01
N VAL A 98 -5.02 3.70 9.85
CA VAL A 98 -5.91 3.58 8.69
C VAL A 98 -7.02 4.63 8.74
N THR A 99 -7.62 4.84 9.92
CA THR A 99 -8.65 5.88 10.12
C THR A 99 -8.09 7.26 9.79
N LYS A 100 -6.86 7.55 10.25
CA LYS A 100 -6.17 8.80 9.92
C LYS A 100 -5.91 8.94 8.43
N ALA A 101 -5.42 7.89 7.77
CA ALA A 101 -5.13 7.91 6.33
C ALA A 101 -6.40 8.15 5.49
N ILE A 102 -7.50 7.47 5.81
CA ILE A 102 -8.79 7.66 5.11
C ILE A 102 -9.35 9.06 5.39
N GLY A 103 -9.19 9.59 6.60
CA GLY A 103 -9.53 10.97 6.91
C GLY A 103 -8.80 11.97 6.00
N VAL A 104 -7.50 11.78 5.78
CA VAL A 104 -6.70 12.61 4.85
C VAL A 104 -7.21 12.50 3.41
N ILE A 105 -7.51 11.30 2.93
CA ILE A 105 -8.05 11.09 1.57
C ILE A 105 -9.43 11.75 1.42
N GLY A 106 -10.28 11.64 2.44
CA GLY A 106 -11.60 12.27 2.47
C GLY A 106 -11.49 13.80 2.41
N GLU A 107 -10.60 14.38 3.20
CA GLU A 107 -10.34 15.83 3.23
C GLU A 107 -9.76 16.34 1.90
N GLN A 108 -8.83 15.60 1.29
CA GLN A 108 -8.31 15.93 -0.04
C GLN A 108 -9.42 15.88 -1.10
N SER A 109 -10.28 14.85 -1.06
CA SER A 109 -11.41 14.73 -1.97
C SER A 109 -12.43 15.87 -1.80
N ARG A 110 -12.67 16.30 -0.55
CA ARG A 110 -13.52 17.46 -0.23
C ARG A 110 -12.93 18.74 -0.83
N ARG A 111 -11.66 19.03 -0.57
CA ARG A 111 -10.97 20.23 -1.10
C ARG A 111 -10.98 20.26 -2.62
N LEU A 112 -10.70 19.13 -3.27
CA LEU A 112 -10.74 19.03 -4.74
C LEU A 112 -12.15 19.30 -5.28
N ARG A 113 -13.20 18.87 -4.57
CA ARG A 113 -14.58 19.13 -4.96
C ARG A 113 -14.93 20.61 -4.82
N GLU A 114 -14.66 21.20 -3.67
CA GLU A 114 -14.91 22.64 -3.38
C GLU A 114 -14.15 23.55 -4.36
N ALA A 115 -12.97 23.14 -4.82
CA ALA A 115 -12.20 23.84 -5.85
C ALA A 115 -12.71 23.58 -7.29
N GLY A 116 -13.77 22.80 -7.49
CA GLY A 116 -14.29 22.40 -8.80
C GLY A 116 -13.41 21.41 -9.58
N GLY A 117 -12.35 20.89 -8.96
CA GLY A 117 -11.36 19.99 -9.56
C GLY A 117 -11.72 18.51 -9.49
N LEU A 118 -12.65 18.10 -8.62
CA LEU A 118 -13.08 16.71 -8.53
C LEU A 118 -14.07 16.36 -9.64
N ARG A 119 -13.74 15.31 -10.42
CA ARG A 119 -14.50 14.90 -11.59
C ARG A 119 -14.72 13.39 -11.61
N LEU A 120 -15.76 12.97 -12.31
CA LEU A 120 -16.11 11.58 -12.58
C LEU A 120 -15.63 11.21 -13.99
N ALA A 121 -14.68 10.30 -14.07
CA ALA A 121 -14.20 9.75 -15.33
C ALA A 121 -15.22 8.76 -15.94
N THR A 122 -15.07 8.48 -17.23
CA THR A 122 -15.75 7.37 -17.89
C THR A 122 -15.39 6.07 -17.17
N GLY A 123 -16.41 5.34 -16.68
CA GLY A 123 -16.22 4.15 -15.83
C GLY A 123 -16.48 4.37 -14.34
N GLY A 124 -16.84 5.59 -13.92
CA GLY A 124 -17.31 5.85 -12.55
C GLY A 124 -16.21 6.11 -11.51
N LEU A 125 -14.95 6.23 -11.94
CA LEU A 125 -13.83 6.56 -11.06
C LEU A 125 -13.75 8.07 -10.78
N LEU A 126 -13.43 8.44 -9.54
CA LEU A 126 -13.14 9.83 -9.17
C LEU A 126 -11.72 10.22 -9.62
N THR A 127 -11.59 11.37 -10.27
CA THR A 127 -10.33 11.87 -10.83
C THR A 127 -10.22 13.38 -10.70
N ALA A 128 -8.98 13.90 -10.71
CA ALA A 128 -8.70 15.33 -10.86
C ALA A 128 -8.52 15.76 -12.34
N GLY A 129 -8.57 14.81 -13.29
CA GLY A 129 -8.31 15.03 -14.71
C GLY A 129 -9.55 15.28 -15.57
N ALA A 130 -9.61 14.66 -16.74
CA ALA A 130 -10.78 14.76 -17.63
C ALA A 130 -11.98 13.98 -17.05
N GLY A 131 -13.17 14.58 -17.09
CA GLY A 131 -14.40 13.95 -16.61
C GLY A 131 -15.52 14.95 -16.36
N ARG A 132 -16.68 14.44 -15.94
CA ARG A 132 -17.83 15.26 -15.55
C ARG A 132 -17.59 15.83 -14.15
N PRO A 133 -17.71 17.15 -13.91
CA PRO A 133 -17.51 17.71 -12.58
C PRO A 133 -18.48 17.11 -11.57
N VAL A 134 -17.94 16.74 -10.40
CA VAL A 134 -18.75 16.33 -9.25
C VAL A 134 -19.36 17.59 -8.66
N ARG A 135 -20.68 17.60 -8.52
CA ARG A 135 -21.39 18.74 -7.93
C ARG A 135 -21.04 18.87 -6.45
N ASP A 136 -21.01 20.10 -5.98
CA ASP A 136 -20.96 20.37 -4.56
C ASP A 136 -22.21 19.85 -3.85
N HIS A 137 -21.99 19.34 -2.64
CA HIS A 137 -23.06 18.95 -1.73
C HIS A 137 -23.26 20.03 -0.67
N ARG A 138 -24.51 20.35 -0.33
CA ARG A 138 -24.83 21.14 0.86
C ARG A 138 -25.03 20.17 2.00
N PHE A 139 -24.13 20.18 2.98
CA PHE A 139 -24.27 19.38 4.19
C PHE A 139 -25.24 20.09 5.14
N PHE A 140 -26.43 19.53 5.33
CA PHE A 140 -27.48 20.11 6.19
C PHE A 140 -27.43 19.61 7.64
N GLY A 141 -26.33 18.98 8.05
CA GLY A 141 -26.17 18.37 9.38
C GLY A 141 -25.40 19.23 10.39
N ASP A 142 -25.03 20.46 10.04
CA ASP A 142 -24.38 21.38 10.99
C ASP A 142 -25.46 22.08 11.83
N SER A 143 -25.93 21.40 12.88
CA SER A 143 -26.75 22.02 13.92
C SER A 143 -25.84 22.70 14.94
N THR A 144 -25.18 23.77 14.53
CA THR A 144 -24.66 24.77 15.47
C THR A 144 -25.75 25.84 15.62
N PRO A 145 -26.54 25.86 16.70
CA PRO A 145 -27.48 26.96 16.93
C PRO A 145 -26.69 28.27 17.08
N ALA A 146 -27.21 29.32 16.43
CA ALA A 146 -26.68 30.69 16.48
C ALA A 146 -26.75 31.31 17.89
#